data_AF-A0A6A3AEE1-F1
#
_entry.id   AF-A0A6A3AEE1-F1
#
_cell.length_a   1.000
_cell.length_b   1.000
_cell.length_c   1.000
_cell.angle_alpha   90.00
_cell.angle_beta   90.00
_cell.angle_gamma   90.00
#
_symmetry.space_group_name_H-M   'P 1'
#
loop_
_entity.id
_entity.type
_entity.pdbx_description
1 polymer ?
#
loop_
_entity_poly.entity_id
_entity_poly.type
_entity_poly.pdbx_seq_one_letter_code
_entity_poly.pdbx_strand_id
1 'polypeptide(L)'
;MEGGEMEDLNNYGHHHPLLLLSNKKQLITNQRGLVADCSRCEKKVSVRCFRYAEDCGFYLHKVCADAPFELNHPFHHNHPLILIQKSPYSSGEYICHFFDKTGEKFVYHCSCGLDFHIKCDLFTFDIAQNNLKELQHVALEDPLISAKKDDEQLDDVSEGAFGSQ
;
A
#
# COMPACT_ATOMS: atom_id res chain seq x y z
N MET A 1 -26.55 -22.61 -7.56
CA MET A 1 -27.00 -21.30 -7.02
C MET A 1 -27.44 -21.59 -5.61
N GLU A 2 -26.86 -21.02 -4.56
CA GLU A 2 -25.96 -19.86 -4.52
C GLU A 2 -24.52 -20.25 -4.15
N GLY A 3 -23.54 -19.56 -4.72
CA GLY A 3 -22.17 -19.54 -4.20
C GLY A 3 -22.04 -18.33 -3.29
N GLY A 4 -21.72 -18.57 -2.02
CA GLY A 4 -21.30 -17.51 -1.09
C GLY A 4 -19.80 -17.59 -0.92
N GLU A 5 -19.07 -16.77 -1.67
CA GLU A 5 -17.63 -16.60 -1.49
C GLU A 5 -17.40 -15.84 -0.18
N MET A 6 -17.18 -16.58 0.90
CA MET A 6 -16.71 -15.99 2.16
C MET A 6 -15.22 -15.73 2.00
N GLU A 7 -14.86 -14.48 1.73
CA GLU A 7 -13.48 -14.04 1.55
C GLU A 7 -12.63 -14.43 2.77
N ASP A 8 -11.73 -15.40 2.59
CA ASP A 8 -10.78 -15.83 3.61
C ASP A 8 -9.80 -14.68 3.92
N LEU A 9 -10.13 -13.89 4.95
CA LEU A 9 -9.29 -12.82 5.48
C LEU A 9 -8.01 -13.39 6.14
N ASN A 10 -7.06 -13.82 5.31
CA ASN A 10 -5.67 -14.12 5.58
C ASN A 10 -5.41 -14.59 7.03
N ASN A 11 -5.96 -15.77 7.31
CA ASN A 11 -5.95 -16.35 8.64
C ASN A 11 -4.62 -17.04 8.94
N TYR A 12 -3.66 -16.28 9.47
CA TYR A 12 -2.35 -16.77 9.91
C TYR A 12 -2.45 -17.66 11.18
N GLY A 13 -3.13 -18.80 11.08
CA GLY A 13 -3.15 -19.86 12.09
C GLY A 13 -4.18 -19.76 13.22
N HIS A 14 -5.22 -18.91 13.10
CA HIS A 14 -6.21 -18.68 14.16
C HIS A 14 -7.65 -18.94 13.69
N HIS A 15 -8.12 -20.19 13.75
CA HIS A 15 -9.45 -20.63 13.29
C HIS A 15 -10.63 -20.14 14.16
N HIS A 16 -10.87 -18.82 14.25
CA HIS A 16 -12.02 -18.23 14.93
C HIS A 16 -12.53 -16.96 14.21
N PRO A 17 -13.81 -16.57 14.35
CA PRO A 17 -14.37 -15.38 13.68
C PRO A 17 -13.87 -14.05 14.26
N LEU A 18 -13.43 -13.13 13.39
CA LEU A 18 -12.93 -11.82 13.80
C LEU A 18 -14.06 -10.92 14.38
N LEU A 19 -13.99 -10.58 15.67
CA LEU A 19 -14.96 -9.74 16.38
C LEU A 19 -14.42 -8.31 16.60
N LEU A 20 -15.21 -7.30 16.21
CA LEU A 20 -14.88 -5.88 16.42
C LEU A 20 -15.22 -5.41 17.85
N LEU A 21 -14.20 -4.97 18.58
CA LEU A 21 -14.34 -4.35 19.89
C LEU A 21 -14.47 -2.83 19.74
N SER A 22 -15.62 -2.29 20.13
CA SER A 22 -15.96 -0.87 19.94
C SER A 22 -16.10 -0.07 21.24
N ASN A 23 -15.92 -0.69 22.41
CA ASN A 23 -16.04 -0.02 23.71
C ASN A 23 -14.96 -0.45 24.71
N LYS A 24 -14.66 0.40 25.70
CA LYS A 24 -13.57 0.15 26.67
C LYS A 24 -13.83 -1.06 27.57
N LYS A 25 -15.09 -1.39 27.87
CA LYS A 25 -15.41 -2.53 28.76
C LYS A 25 -14.96 -3.86 28.16
N GLN A 26 -15.07 -4.01 26.84
CA GLN A 26 -14.63 -5.22 26.12
C GLN A 26 -13.10 -5.32 25.95
N LEU A 27 -12.34 -4.25 26.18
CA LEU A 27 -10.87 -4.26 26.15
C LEU A 27 -10.22 -4.54 27.50
N ILE A 28 -10.98 -4.45 28.59
CA ILE A 28 -10.49 -4.74 29.94
C ILE A 28 -10.64 -6.25 30.18
N THR A 29 -9.86 -7.05 29.47
CA THR A 29 -9.96 -8.52 29.51
C THR A 29 -9.08 -9.18 30.55
N ASN A 30 -8.23 -8.39 31.22
CA ASN A 30 -7.33 -8.86 32.25
C ASN A 30 -7.61 -8.03 33.52
N GLN A 31 -7.57 -8.66 34.70
CA GLN A 31 -8.09 -8.17 36.00
C GLN A 31 -7.38 -6.93 36.60
N ARG A 32 -6.73 -6.10 35.78
CA ARG A 32 -5.96 -4.89 36.15
C ARG A 32 -6.23 -3.67 35.27
N GLY A 33 -7.18 -3.72 34.33
CA GLY A 33 -7.46 -2.56 33.45
C GLY A 33 -6.36 -2.25 32.43
N LEU A 34 -5.49 -3.22 32.14
CA LEU A 34 -4.33 -3.03 31.27
C LEU A 34 -4.74 -3.10 29.80
N VAL A 35 -4.24 -2.16 28.99
CA VAL A 35 -4.44 -2.15 27.54
C VAL A 35 -3.63 -3.28 26.90
N ALA A 36 -4.32 -4.15 26.16
CA ALA A 36 -3.71 -5.26 25.42
C ALA A 36 -2.78 -4.79 24.30
N ASP A 37 -1.86 -5.65 23.86
CA ASP A 37 -0.96 -5.40 22.74
C ASP A 37 -1.46 -6.09 21.47
N CYS A 38 -1.18 -5.48 20.32
CA CYS A 38 -1.52 -6.04 19.02
C CYS A 38 -0.62 -7.24 18.72
N SER A 39 -1.21 -8.42 18.53
CA SER A 39 -0.50 -9.68 18.30
C SER A 39 0.32 -9.73 16.99
N ARG A 40 0.15 -8.74 16.09
CA ARG A 40 0.99 -8.57 14.90
C ARG A 40 2.13 -7.56 15.04
N CYS A 41 1.87 -6.35 15.58
CA CYS A 41 2.90 -5.28 15.66
C CYS A 41 3.37 -4.91 17.07
N GLU A 42 2.89 -5.61 18.09
CA GLU A 42 3.32 -5.53 19.49
C GLU A 42 3.17 -4.13 20.12
N LYS A 43 2.34 -3.27 19.52
CA LYS A 43 1.95 -1.97 20.08
C LYS A 43 0.53 -2.05 20.66
N LYS A 44 0.30 -1.28 21.73
CA LYS A 44 -0.98 -1.17 22.44
C LYS A 44 -2.17 -0.96 21.49
N VAL A 45 -3.26 -1.72 21.67
CA VAL A 45 -4.52 -1.52 20.93
C VAL A 45 -5.38 -0.41 21.56
N SER A 46 -6.29 0.16 20.78
CA SER A 46 -7.23 1.20 21.22
C SER A 46 -8.68 0.71 21.11
N VAL A 47 -9.65 1.56 21.49
CA VAL A 47 -11.10 1.27 21.60
C VAL A 47 -11.81 0.90 20.29
N ARG A 48 -11.06 0.61 19.23
CA ARG A 48 -11.50 0.10 17.93
C ARG A 48 -10.47 -0.90 17.42
N CYS A 49 -10.51 -2.10 17.97
CA CYS A 49 -9.60 -3.20 17.61
C CYS A 49 -10.40 -4.47 17.38
N PHE A 50 -9.80 -5.46 16.73
CA PHE A 50 -10.38 -6.79 16.57
C PHE A 50 -9.84 -7.76 17.61
N ARG A 51 -10.60 -8.82 17.90
CA ARG A 51 -10.14 -10.05 18.55
C ARG A 51 -10.67 -11.27 17.80
N TYR A 52 -9.97 -12.41 17.84
CA TYR A 52 -10.41 -13.62 17.15
C TYR A 52 -11.51 -14.42 17.90
N ALA A 53 -11.59 -14.31 19.22
CA ALA A 53 -12.65 -14.90 20.06
C ALA A 53 -12.60 -14.27 21.46
N GLU A 54 -13.58 -14.54 22.31
CA GLU A 54 -13.63 -13.99 23.68
C GLU A 54 -12.40 -14.32 24.52
N ASP A 55 -11.97 -15.58 24.50
CA ASP A 55 -10.89 -16.09 25.36
C ASP A 55 -9.55 -16.29 24.64
N CYS A 56 -9.44 -15.94 23.35
CA CYS A 56 -8.23 -16.23 22.56
C CYS A 56 -7.00 -15.36 22.92
N GLY A 57 -7.19 -14.23 23.62
CA GLY A 57 -6.13 -13.27 23.92
C GLY A 57 -5.47 -12.58 22.71
N PHE A 58 -5.95 -12.82 21.48
CA PHE A 58 -5.35 -12.35 20.25
C PHE A 58 -6.03 -11.06 19.77
N TYR A 59 -5.36 -9.92 19.93
CA TYR A 59 -5.88 -8.59 19.61
C TYR A 59 -5.18 -7.99 18.40
N LEU A 60 -5.91 -7.30 17.53
CA LEU A 60 -5.35 -6.63 16.36
C LEU A 60 -5.85 -5.20 16.22
N HIS A 61 -4.97 -4.26 15.89
CA HIS A 61 -5.43 -2.99 15.27
C HIS A 61 -6.18 -3.31 13.98
N LYS A 62 -7.16 -2.49 13.58
CA LYS A 62 -7.84 -2.62 12.28
C LYS A 62 -6.85 -2.79 11.12
N VAL A 63 -5.91 -1.85 10.98
CA VAL A 63 -4.84 -1.90 9.95
C VAL A 63 -3.94 -3.14 10.03
N CYS A 64 -3.86 -3.81 11.18
CA CYS A 64 -3.11 -5.07 11.29
C CYS A 64 -3.97 -6.29 10.93
N ALA A 65 -5.29 -6.25 11.11
CA ALA A 65 -6.20 -7.30 10.67
C ALA A 65 -6.42 -7.26 9.15
N ASP A 66 -6.68 -6.05 8.63
CA ASP A 66 -6.94 -5.77 7.22
C ASP A 66 -5.67 -5.82 6.33
N ALA A 67 -4.50 -6.10 6.91
CA ALA A 67 -3.23 -6.18 6.19
C ALA A 67 -3.26 -7.34 5.18
N PRO A 68 -3.07 -7.09 3.86
CA PRO A 68 -3.08 -8.12 2.83
C PRO A 68 -1.86 -9.05 2.96
N PHE A 69 -1.99 -10.29 2.49
CA PHE A 69 -0.87 -11.24 2.48
C PHE A 69 0.31 -10.78 1.60
N GLU A 70 0.01 -10.07 0.51
CA GLU A 70 0.96 -9.65 -0.52
C GLU A 70 0.77 -8.17 -0.87
N LEU A 71 1.89 -7.45 -1.06
CA LEU A 71 1.92 -6.07 -1.57
C LEU A 71 2.88 -5.95 -2.76
N ASN A 72 2.36 -5.47 -3.89
CA ASN A 72 3.12 -5.23 -5.13
C ASN A 72 3.40 -3.72 -5.28
N HIS A 73 4.56 -3.26 -4.79
CA HIS A 73 4.87 -1.83 -4.71
C HIS A 73 5.21 -1.23 -6.09
N PRO A 74 4.67 -0.04 -6.45
CA PRO A 74 5.00 0.62 -7.71
C PRO A 74 6.51 0.84 -7.94
N PHE A 75 7.26 1.12 -6.86
CA PHE A 75 8.72 1.30 -6.89
C PHE A 75 9.53 -0.01 -6.77
N HIS A 76 8.86 -1.16 -6.60
CA HIS A 76 9.48 -2.48 -6.48
C HIS A 76 8.70 -3.56 -7.25
N HIS A 77 8.23 -3.20 -8.46
CA HIS A 77 7.24 -3.94 -9.23
C HIS A 77 7.60 -5.37 -9.65
N ASN A 78 8.89 -5.77 -9.60
CA ASN A 78 9.34 -7.09 -10.02
C ASN A 78 9.16 -8.17 -8.94
N HIS A 79 9.06 -7.79 -7.67
CA HIS A 79 8.98 -8.75 -6.57
C HIS A 79 7.95 -8.29 -5.54
N PRO A 80 6.96 -9.15 -5.20
CA PRO A 80 6.04 -8.85 -4.11
C PRO A 80 6.77 -8.79 -2.77
N LEU A 81 6.23 -7.99 -1.85
CA LEU A 81 6.47 -8.14 -0.43
C LEU A 81 5.41 -9.06 0.17
N ILE A 82 5.85 -10.11 0.85
CA ILE A 82 4.99 -11.14 1.44
C ILE A 82 4.98 -10.98 2.96
N LEU A 83 3.79 -10.87 3.56
CA LEU A 83 3.64 -10.79 5.00
C LEU A 83 3.84 -12.17 5.64
N ILE A 84 4.98 -12.36 6.30
CA ILE A 84 5.37 -13.60 6.98
C ILE A 84 5.38 -13.41 8.51
N GLN A 85 5.01 -14.46 9.25
CA GLN A 85 4.76 -14.38 10.70
C GLN A 85 6.02 -14.17 11.55
N LYS A 86 7.18 -14.66 11.11
CA LYS A 86 8.46 -14.62 11.84
C LYS A 86 9.52 -13.92 10.97
N SER A 87 10.53 -13.35 11.61
CA SER A 87 11.73 -12.89 10.89
C SER A 87 12.29 -13.99 9.97
N PRO A 88 12.71 -13.66 8.73
CA PRO A 88 13.40 -14.59 7.84
C PRO A 88 14.85 -14.86 8.28
N TYR A 89 15.36 -14.11 9.26
CA TYR A 89 16.75 -14.17 9.70
C TYR A 89 16.93 -15.04 10.95
N SER A 90 18.11 -15.66 11.06
CA SER A 90 18.48 -16.54 12.18
C SER A 90 18.59 -15.83 13.54
N SER A 91 18.69 -14.50 13.55
CA SER A 91 18.61 -13.67 14.75
C SER A 91 17.22 -13.68 15.41
N GLY A 92 16.16 -14.01 14.66
CA GLY A 92 14.77 -13.81 15.09
C GLY A 92 14.25 -12.38 14.95
N GLU A 93 15.11 -11.43 14.55
CA GLU A 93 14.78 -10.01 14.35
C GLU A 93 15.02 -9.59 12.89
N TYR A 94 14.34 -8.54 12.44
CA TYR A 94 14.56 -7.84 11.16
C TYR A 94 14.66 -6.33 11.41
N ILE A 95 15.22 -5.57 10.47
CA ILE A 95 15.26 -4.10 10.50
C ILE A 95 14.29 -3.57 9.45
N CYS A 96 13.35 -2.72 9.86
CA CYS A 96 12.41 -2.08 8.95
C CYS A 96 13.10 -0.96 8.14
N HIS A 97 13.14 -1.12 6.82
CA HIS A 97 13.84 -0.25 5.87
C HIS A 97 13.22 1.15 5.70
N PHE A 98 12.12 1.45 6.40
CA PHE A 98 11.48 2.78 6.38
C PHE A 98 11.79 3.65 7.60
N PHE A 99 12.11 3.05 8.76
CA PHE A 99 12.33 3.79 10.02
C PHE A 99 13.57 3.35 10.81
N ASP A 100 14.36 2.40 10.29
CA ASP A 100 15.52 1.81 10.97
C ASP A 100 15.20 1.36 12.40
N LYS A 101 14.07 0.66 12.55
CA LYS A 101 13.62 0.05 13.81
C LYS A 101 13.46 -1.44 13.64
N THR A 102 13.88 -2.18 14.67
CA THR A 102 13.76 -3.63 14.70
C THR A 102 12.31 -4.10 14.82
N GLY A 103 12.07 -5.34 14.42
CA GLY A 103 10.86 -6.10 14.70
C GLY A 103 11.18 -7.58 14.78
N GLU A 104 10.35 -8.36 15.47
CA GLU A 104 10.54 -9.81 15.65
C GLU A 104 9.55 -10.64 14.82
N LYS A 105 8.35 -10.09 14.59
CA LYS A 105 7.18 -10.82 14.09
C LYS A 105 6.47 -9.99 13.02
N PHE A 106 5.67 -10.68 12.20
CA PHE A 106 4.80 -10.13 11.15
C PHE A 106 5.45 -9.01 10.32
N VAL A 107 6.34 -9.44 9.43
CA VAL A 107 7.14 -8.60 8.52
C VAL A 107 6.66 -8.78 7.09
N TYR A 108 6.54 -7.69 6.35
CA TYR A 108 6.52 -7.73 4.89
C TYR A 108 7.94 -7.92 4.41
N HIS A 109 8.23 -9.10 3.83
CA HIS A 109 9.55 -9.50 3.39
C HIS A 109 9.56 -9.74 1.88
N CYS A 110 10.61 -9.24 1.20
CA CYS A 110 10.91 -9.57 -0.19
C CYS A 110 12.18 -10.45 -0.27
N SER A 111 12.24 -11.35 -1.25
CA SER A 111 13.45 -12.11 -1.61
C SER A 111 14.69 -11.25 -1.89
N CYS A 112 14.53 -9.95 -2.19
CA CYS A 112 15.62 -8.97 -2.28
C CYS A 112 16.20 -8.54 -0.92
N GLY A 113 15.65 -8.99 0.21
CA GLY A 113 16.05 -8.54 1.56
C GLY A 113 15.41 -7.21 1.98
N LEU A 114 14.34 -6.75 1.31
CA LEU A 114 13.53 -5.65 1.81
C LEU A 114 12.59 -6.15 2.90
N ASP A 115 12.60 -5.47 4.04
CA ASP A 115 11.79 -5.78 5.22
C ASP A 115 11.09 -4.53 5.74
N PHE A 116 9.78 -4.63 6.01
CA PHE A 116 8.98 -3.56 6.59
C PHE A 116 8.01 -4.06 7.67
N HIS A 117 7.79 -3.28 8.73
CA HIS A 117 6.63 -3.50 9.61
C HIS A 117 5.34 -3.25 8.81
N ILE A 118 4.25 -3.97 9.12
CA ILE A 118 2.93 -3.80 8.47
C ILE A 118 2.53 -2.34 8.21
N LYS A 119 2.61 -1.48 9.24
CA LYS A 119 2.21 -0.07 9.12
C LYS A 119 3.15 0.78 8.27
N CYS A 120 4.40 0.36 8.12
CA CYS A 120 5.38 1.06 7.29
C CYS A 120 5.14 0.73 5.83
N ASP A 121 4.94 -0.55 5.50
CA ASP A 121 4.74 -1.00 4.13
C ASP A 121 3.42 -0.47 3.55
N LEU A 122 2.32 -0.56 4.31
CA LEU A 122 1.04 0.03 3.90
C LEU A 122 1.14 1.55 3.67
N PHE A 123 1.93 2.26 4.49
CA PHE A 123 2.13 3.70 4.35
C PHE A 123 2.99 4.07 3.13
N THR A 124 4.08 3.34 2.87
CA THR A 124 4.91 3.55 1.68
C THR A 124 4.19 3.11 0.40
N PHE A 125 3.35 2.08 0.47
CA PHE A 125 2.45 1.66 -0.61
C PHE A 125 1.45 2.77 -0.96
N ASP A 126 0.72 3.29 0.04
CA ASP A 126 -0.26 4.38 -0.16
C ASP A 126 0.39 5.62 -0.76
N ILE A 127 1.57 6.02 -0.28
CA ILE A 127 2.35 7.14 -0.87
C ILE A 127 2.71 6.85 -2.32
N ALA A 128 3.25 5.66 -2.62
CA ALA A 128 3.67 5.30 -3.97
C ALA A 128 2.49 5.26 -4.96
N GLN A 129 1.35 4.71 -4.54
CA GLN A 129 0.12 4.66 -5.33
C GLN A 129 -0.44 6.07 -5.60
N ASN A 130 -0.42 6.95 -4.60
CA ASN A 130 -0.94 8.31 -4.78
C ASN A 130 0.00 9.15 -5.66
N ASN A 131 1.33 9.07 -5.47
CA ASN A 131 2.30 9.72 -6.34
C ASN A 131 2.17 9.25 -7.81
N LEU A 132 1.89 7.97 -8.04
CA LEU A 132 1.66 7.44 -9.40
C LEU A 132 0.40 8.03 -10.05
N LYS A 133 -0.70 8.22 -9.29
CA LYS A 133 -1.93 8.88 -9.78
C LYS A 133 -1.67 10.35 -10.13
N GLU A 134 -0.93 11.08 -9.32
CA GLU A 134 -0.56 12.46 -9.63
C GLU A 134 0.28 12.55 -10.92
N LEU A 135 1.25 11.64 -11.11
CA LEU A 135 2.02 11.57 -12.35
C LEU A 135 1.15 11.23 -13.59
N GLN A 136 0.11 10.42 -13.43
CA GLN A 136 -0.86 10.15 -14.51
C GLN A 136 -1.67 11.39 -14.90
N HIS A 137 -2.00 12.27 -13.95
CA HIS A 137 -2.63 13.55 -14.25
C HIS A 137 -1.68 14.55 -14.92
N VAL A 138 -0.40 14.58 -14.50
CA VAL A 138 0.62 15.46 -15.10
C VAL A 138 0.98 15.06 -16.53
N ALA A 139 1.05 13.77 -16.84
CA ALA A 139 1.45 13.26 -18.15
C ALA A 139 0.43 13.52 -19.29
N LEU A 140 -0.72 14.13 -19.00
CA LEU A 140 -1.74 14.52 -19.98
C LEU A 140 -1.59 15.98 -20.46
N GLU A 141 -0.76 16.80 -19.81
CA GLU A 141 -0.38 18.12 -20.31
C GLU A 141 0.88 18.03 -21.18
N ASP A 142 0.78 17.35 -22.33
CA ASP A 142 1.80 17.40 -23.37
C ASP A 142 1.56 18.64 -24.27
N PRO A 143 2.43 19.67 -24.25
CA PRO A 143 2.28 20.86 -25.08
C PRO A 143 2.70 20.55 -26.54
N LEU A 144 1.97 19.65 -27.20
CA LEU A 144 2.11 19.37 -28.63
C LEU A 144 1.56 20.53 -29.48
N ILE A 145 2.39 21.57 -29.51
CA ILE A 145 2.71 22.45 -30.65
C ILE A 145 1.56 22.55 -31.67
N SER A 146 0.82 23.65 -31.55
CA SER A 146 -0.09 24.16 -32.58
C SER A 146 0.53 24.05 -33.98
N ALA A 147 -0.04 23.15 -34.79
CA ALA A 147 0.29 23.05 -36.20
C ALA A 147 -0.18 24.32 -36.93
N LYS A 148 0.74 25.28 -37.09
CA LYS A 148 0.54 26.40 -38.03
C LYS A 148 0.54 25.85 -39.45
N LYS A 149 -0.67 25.56 -39.95
CA LYS A 149 -0.97 25.75 -41.37
C LYS A 149 -1.14 27.25 -41.60
N ASP A 150 -0.26 27.79 -42.41
CA ASP A 150 -0.26 29.02 -43.23
C ASP A 150 1.16 28.95 -43.86
N ASP A 151 1.39 28.94 -45.17
CA ASP A 151 0.91 29.91 -46.16
C ASP A 151 0.52 29.25 -47.50
N GLU A 152 -0.68 29.57 -48.01
CA GLU A 152 -0.97 29.63 -49.44
C GLU A 152 -1.48 31.04 -49.75
N GLN A 153 -0.74 31.80 -50.56
CA GLN A 153 -1.31 32.91 -51.32
C GLN A 153 -0.47 33.18 -52.58
N LEU A 154 -1.07 32.84 -53.73
CA LEU A 154 -0.69 33.33 -55.05
C LEU A 154 -1.46 34.63 -55.35
N ASP A 155 -1.08 35.24 -56.48
CA ASP A 155 -1.69 36.34 -57.25
C ASP A 155 -0.77 37.58 -57.27
N ASP A 156 0.10 37.76 -58.28
CA ASP A 156 -0.15 38.21 -59.67
C ASP A 156 -0.46 39.72 -59.75
N VAL A 157 0.44 40.56 -60.29
CA VAL A 157 0.42 41.22 -61.64
C VAL A 157 1.63 42.23 -61.64
N SER A 158 2.37 42.61 -62.70
CA SER A 158 2.13 42.68 -64.15
C SER A 158 3.35 42.40 -65.06
N GLU A 159 3.07 42.50 -66.38
CA GLU A 159 3.91 42.84 -67.55
C GLU A 159 4.97 43.97 -67.33
N GLY A 160 6.02 44.13 -68.16
CA GLY A 160 6.26 43.56 -69.50
C GLY A 160 7.68 43.78 -70.08
N ALA A 161 7.81 43.70 -71.42
CA ALA A 161 9.02 43.25 -72.14
C ALA A 161 10.06 44.32 -72.60
N PHE A 162 10.96 43.89 -73.51
CA PHE A 162 12.16 44.53 -74.12
C PHE A 162 13.47 44.39 -73.31
N GLY A 163 14.62 44.08 -73.91
CA GLY A 163 14.93 43.79 -75.33
C GLY A 163 16.44 43.51 -75.52
N SER A 164 16.83 42.91 -76.66
CA SER A 164 18.17 42.34 -76.88
C SER A 164 19.32 43.35 -77.05
N GLN A 165 20.49 43.02 -76.48
CA GLN A 165 21.78 42.89 -77.21
C GLN A 165 22.86 42.23 -76.35
#